data_AF-A0A1J5MNR9-F1
#
_entry.id   AF-A0A1J5MNR9-F1
#
_cell.length_a   1.000
_cell.length_b   1.000
_cell.length_c   1.000
_cell.angle_alpha   90.00
_cell.angle_beta   90.00
_cell.angle_gamma   90.00
#
_symmetry.space_group_name_H-M   'P 1'
#
loop_
_entity.id
_entity.type
_entity.pdbx_description
1 polymer ?
#
loop_
_entity_poly.entity_id
_entity_poly.type
_entity_poly.pdbx_seq_one_letter_code
_entity_poly.pdbx_strand_id
1 'polypeptide(L)'
;MRRYLLSAAAVCAVAAGQAVYADEAAARKWIDEEFQPSVLTKDEQMSEMQWFITAAEPFKGMEINVLSEGIPTHSYESEVLTKAFEEITGIKVNHQILGEGEVVQAVQTQMQTQRNLYDAYVNDSDLIGTHSRLQLAHNLTDMMAGDFKDQTNPGLDLDDFMGTQFTTGPDGDLYQLPDQQFANLYWFRKDWFDR
;
A
#
# COMPACT_ATOMS: atom_id res chain seq x y z
N MET A 1 40.30 -17.56 -25.70
CA MET A 1 38.93 -17.05 -25.49
C MET A 1 38.80 -16.42 -24.11
N ARG A 2 39.40 -15.25 -23.86
CA ARG A 2 39.43 -14.62 -22.52
C ARG A 2 39.62 -13.11 -22.61
N ARG A 3 38.78 -12.43 -23.41
CA ARG A 3 38.78 -10.96 -23.54
C ARG A 3 37.39 -10.32 -23.69
N TYR A 4 36.30 -11.08 -23.68
CA TYR A 4 34.94 -10.56 -23.89
C TYR A 4 34.07 -10.47 -22.62
N LEU A 5 34.59 -10.85 -21.45
CA LEU A 5 33.80 -10.86 -20.20
C LEU A 5 33.84 -9.52 -19.42
N LEU A 6 34.77 -8.61 -19.74
CA LEU A 6 34.89 -7.32 -19.04
C LEU A 6 33.97 -6.22 -19.61
N SER A 7 33.49 -6.37 -20.85
CA SER A 7 32.63 -5.37 -21.50
C SER A 7 31.15 -5.49 -21.11
N ALA A 8 30.68 -6.68 -20.72
CA ALA A 8 29.28 -6.90 -20.33
C ALA A 8 28.95 -6.32 -18.94
N ALA A 9 29.89 -6.41 -17.98
CA ALA A 9 29.70 -5.86 -16.64
C ALA A 9 29.60 -4.33 -16.61
N ALA A 10 30.33 -3.63 -17.49
CA ALA A 10 30.28 -2.17 -17.59
C ALA A 10 28.95 -1.65 -18.17
N VAL A 11 28.32 -2.38 -19.10
CA VAL A 11 27.03 -1.99 -19.69
C VAL A 11 25.89 -2.17 -18.69
N CYS A 12 25.90 -3.24 -17.89
CA CYS A 12 24.90 -3.44 -16.82
C CYS A 12 25.00 -2.37 -15.73
N ALA A 13 26.22 -1.96 -15.34
CA ALA A 13 26.40 -0.92 -14.33
C ALA A 13 25.89 0.46 -14.79
N VAL A 14 26.04 0.80 -16.07
CA VAL A 14 25.53 2.07 -16.62
C VAL A 14 24.01 2.08 -16.72
N ALA A 15 23.38 0.97 -17.13
CA ALA A 15 21.92 0.85 -17.19
C ALA A 15 21.27 0.88 -15.80
N ALA A 16 21.86 0.21 -14.81
CA ALA A 16 21.39 0.24 -13.43
C ALA A 16 21.48 1.65 -12.83
N GLY A 17 22.58 2.37 -13.10
CA GLY A 17 22.71 3.77 -12.66
C GLY A 17 21.64 4.68 -13.26
N GLN A 18 21.36 4.56 -14.55
CA GLN A 18 20.33 5.39 -15.21
C GLN A 18 18.91 5.15 -14.69
N ALA A 19 18.58 3.91 -14.29
CA ALA A 19 17.28 3.60 -13.71
C ALA A 19 17.09 4.25 -12.34
N VAL A 20 18.09 4.16 -11.45
CA VAL A 20 18.04 4.79 -10.12
C VAL A 20 17.84 6.30 -10.21
N TYR A 21 18.54 6.98 -11.13
CA TYR A 21 18.34 8.42 -11.35
C TYR A 21 16.94 8.77 -11.88
N ALA A 22 16.28 7.87 -12.63
CA ALA A 22 14.92 8.08 -13.12
C ALA A 22 13.90 7.94 -11.99
N ASP A 23 14.06 6.94 -11.14
CA ASP A 23 13.19 6.70 -9.98
C ASP A 23 13.27 7.86 -8.97
N GLU A 24 14.47 8.37 -8.67
CA GLU A 24 14.66 9.55 -7.81
C GLU A 24 14.00 10.82 -8.40
N ALA A 25 14.06 10.99 -9.73
CA ALA A 25 13.43 12.11 -10.41
C ALA A 25 11.90 12.01 -10.37
N ALA A 26 11.35 10.80 -10.53
CA ALA A 26 9.93 10.53 -10.36
C ALA A 26 9.48 10.83 -8.91
N ALA A 27 10.20 10.31 -7.91
CA ALA A 27 9.93 10.57 -6.50
C ALA A 27 9.88 12.07 -6.18
N ARG A 28 10.87 12.84 -6.67
CA ARG A 28 10.90 14.29 -6.47
C ARG A 28 9.70 15.00 -7.09
N LYS A 29 9.31 14.61 -8.30
CA LYS A 29 8.12 15.15 -8.97
C LYS A 29 6.87 14.90 -8.13
N TRP A 30 6.65 13.68 -7.67
CA TRP A 30 5.48 13.34 -6.86
C TRP A 30 5.45 14.08 -5.51
N ILE A 31 6.60 14.24 -4.86
CA ILE A 31 6.72 15.07 -3.64
C ILE A 31 6.33 16.52 -3.89
N ASP A 32 6.73 17.09 -5.03
CA ASP A 32 6.50 18.49 -5.34
C ASP A 32 5.05 18.77 -5.80
N GLU A 33 4.43 17.81 -6.48
CA GLU A 33 3.13 17.98 -7.16
C GLU A 33 1.94 17.42 -6.38
N GLU A 34 2.10 16.29 -5.67
CA GLU A 34 0.97 15.51 -5.13
C GLU A 34 1.05 15.28 -3.62
N PHE A 35 2.22 14.98 -3.06
CA PHE A 35 2.36 14.60 -1.64
C PHE A 35 2.41 15.81 -0.69
N GLN A 36 1.62 16.84 -0.98
CA GLN A 36 1.50 18.06 -0.18
C GLN A 36 0.03 18.35 0.19
N PRO A 37 -0.23 18.84 1.42
CA PRO A 37 0.73 19.15 2.48
C PRO A 37 1.24 17.89 3.20
N SER A 38 2.47 17.93 3.72
CA SER A 38 3.05 16.86 4.54
C SER A 38 3.56 17.40 5.88
N VAL A 39 3.54 16.54 6.90
CA VAL A 39 4.20 16.79 8.19
C VAL A 39 5.72 16.65 8.09
N LEU A 40 6.19 15.89 7.09
CA LEU A 40 7.61 15.71 6.80
C LEU A 40 8.13 16.86 5.93
N THR A 41 9.36 17.29 6.21
CA THR A 41 10.11 18.16 5.29
C THR A 41 10.36 17.45 3.96
N LYS A 42 10.65 18.20 2.90
CA LYS A 42 10.95 17.60 1.59
C LYS A 42 12.17 16.67 1.63
N ASP A 43 13.16 16.97 2.47
CA ASP A 43 14.35 16.11 2.61
C ASP A 43 14.02 14.80 3.33
N GLU A 44 13.12 14.83 4.31
CA GLU A 44 12.60 13.62 4.97
C GLU A 44 11.74 12.79 4.02
N GLN A 45 10.84 13.43 3.25
CA GLN A 45 10.07 12.74 2.20
C GLN A 45 10.97 12.09 1.15
N MET A 46 12.01 12.79 0.69
CA MET A 46 12.99 12.21 -0.25
C MET A 46 13.75 11.03 0.36
N SER A 47 14.06 11.08 1.66
CA SER A 47 14.71 9.97 2.36
C SER A 47 13.80 8.75 2.45
N GLU A 48 12.51 8.96 2.69
CA GLU A 48 11.50 7.90 2.66
C GLU A 48 11.30 7.32 1.24
N MET A 49 11.21 8.17 0.21
CA MET A 49 11.14 7.70 -1.18
C MET A 49 12.37 6.90 -1.58
N GLN A 50 13.56 7.30 -1.12
CA GLN A 50 14.78 6.52 -1.34
C GLN A 50 14.68 5.14 -0.69
N TRP A 51 14.08 5.04 0.49
CA TRP A 51 13.82 3.75 1.13
C TRP A 51 12.87 2.89 0.28
N PHE A 52 11.77 3.45 -0.24
CA PHE A 52 10.86 2.71 -1.14
C PHE A 52 11.56 2.21 -2.40
N ILE A 53 12.36 3.07 -3.06
CA ILE A 53 13.13 2.70 -4.27
C ILE A 53 14.04 1.51 -3.99
N THR A 54 14.78 1.55 -2.86
CA THR A 54 15.71 0.48 -2.48
C THR A 54 14.98 -0.79 -2.05
N ALA A 55 13.93 -0.69 -1.24
CA ALA A 55 13.15 -1.84 -0.79
C ALA A 55 12.46 -2.57 -1.96
N ALA A 56 12.10 -1.83 -3.02
CA ALA A 56 11.45 -2.36 -4.20
C ALA A 56 12.39 -3.02 -5.22
N GLU A 57 13.72 -2.85 -5.11
CA GLU A 57 14.69 -3.37 -6.09
C GLU A 57 14.48 -4.87 -6.47
N PRO A 58 14.22 -5.80 -5.52
CA PRO A 58 14.03 -7.21 -5.85
C PRO A 58 12.72 -7.49 -6.61
N PHE A 59 11.79 -6.53 -6.61
CA PHE A 59 10.43 -6.68 -7.11
C PHE A 59 10.17 -5.86 -8.38
N LYS A 60 11.18 -5.16 -8.91
CA LYS A 60 11.05 -4.38 -10.16
C LYS A 60 10.50 -5.22 -11.32
N GLY A 61 9.47 -4.71 -11.98
CA GLY A 61 8.76 -5.40 -13.05
C GLY A 61 7.72 -6.42 -12.56
N MET A 62 7.50 -6.53 -11.25
CA MET A 62 6.38 -7.28 -10.69
C MET A 62 5.07 -6.56 -10.96
N GLU A 63 4.01 -7.34 -11.09
CA GLU A 63 2.64 -6.87 -11.24
C GLU A 63 1.78 -7.51 -10.16
N ILE A 64 1.09 -6.70 -9.37
CA ILE A 64 0.18 -7.14 -8.31
C ILE A 64 -1.24 -6.65 -8.58
N ASN A 65 -2.23 -7.41 -8.13
CA ASN A 65 -3.65 -7.12 -8.33
C ASN A 65 -4.30 -6.79 -6.98
N VAL A 66 -4.95 -5.64 -6.91
CA VAL A 66 -5.61 -5.13 -5.70
C VAL A 66 -7.09 -4.93 -6.00
N LEU A 67 -7.96 -5.27 -5.06
CA LEU A 67 -9.40 -5.04 -5.19
C LEU A 67 -9.92 -4.16 -4.05
N SER A 68 -10.77 -3.20 -4.39
CA SER A 68 -11.45 -2.31 -3.44
C SER A 68 -12.85 -1.95 -3.90
N GLU A 69 -13.64 -1.33 -3.01
CA GLU A 69 -14.97 -0.83 -3.32
C GLU A 69 -14.96 0.54 -4.02
N GLY A 70 -16.06 0.89 -4.69
CA GLY A 70 -16.21 2.16 -5.41
C GLY A 70 -16.51 3.37 -4.53
N ILE A 71 -15.46 4.03 -4.05
CA ILE A 71 -15.53 5.30 -3.33
C ILE A 71 -14.42 6.27 -3.77
N PRO A 72 -14.50 7.57 -3.42
CA PRO A 72 -13.50 8.56 -3.84
C PRO A 72 -12.06 8.24 -3.39
N THR A 73 -11.87 7.70 -2.18
CA THR A 73 -10.55 7.33 -1.65
C THR A 73 -9.86 6.28 -2.52
N HIS A 74 -10.53 5.16 -2.79
CA HIS A 74 -9.95 4.11 -3.65
C HIS A 74 -9.84 4.54 -5.12
N SER A 75 -10.68 5.47 -5.59
CA SER A 75 -10.54 6.07 -6.91
C SER A 75 -9.22 6.86 -7.01
N TYR A 76 -8.91 7.64 -5.98
CA TYR A 76 -7.63 8.34 -5.88
C TYR A 76 -6.44 7.37 -5.81
N GLU A 77 -6.51 6.33 -4.98
CA GLU A 77 -5.48 5.29 -4.93
C GLU A 77 -5.24 4.65 -6.30
N SER A 78 -6.31 4.15 -6.92
CA SER A 78 -6.23 3.39 -8.17
C SER A 78 -5.77 4.22 -9.36
N GLU A 79 -6.09 5.52 -9.40
CA GLU A 79 -5.79 6.39 -10.52
C GLU A 79 -4.52 7.23 -10.33
N VAL A 80 -4.12 7.52 -9.10
CA VAL A 80 -3.01 8.41 -8.76
C VAL A 80 -1.90 7.66 -8.04
N LEU A 81 -2.20 7.03 -6.89
CA LEU A 81 -1.15 6.41 -6.08
C LEU A 81 -0.53 5.18 -6.73
N THR A 82 -1.30 4.38 -7.49
CA THR A 82 -0.73 3.25 -8.26
C THR A 82 0.29 3.72 -9.30
N LYS A 83 0.04 4.86 -9.97
CA LYS A 83 0.97 5.45 -10.93
C LYS A 83 2.21 5.97 -10.24
N ALA A 84 2.04 6.67 -9.11
CA ALA A 84 3.17 7.14 -8.32
C ALA A 84 4.04 5.97 -7.84
N PHE A 85 3.41 4.92 -7.33
CA PHE A 85 4.09 3.71 -6.88
C PHE A 85 4.84 3.03 -8.02
N GLU A 86 4.23 2.86 -9.20
CA GLU A 86 4.90 2.26 -10.36
C GLU A 86 6.07 3.12 -10.85
N GLU A 87 5.90 4.45 -10.96
CA GLU A 87 6.96 5.36 -11.40
C GLU A 87 8.15 5.42 -10.42
N ILE A 88 7.91 5.25 -9.12
CA ILE A 88 8.94 5.31 -8.07
C ILE A 88 9.61 3.94 -7.88
N THR A 89 8.83 2.85 -7.89
CA THR A 89 9.32 1.53 -7.48
C THR A 89 9.56 0.58 -8.65
N GLY A 90 8.94 0.84 -9.80
CA GLY A 90 8.88 -0.09 -10.94
C GLY A 90 7.96 -1.29 -10.73
N ILE A 91 7.10 -1.29 -9.70
CA ILE A 91 6.10 -2.31 -9.42
C ILE A 91 4.75 -1.82 -9.92
N LYS A 92 4.10 -2.61 -10.77
CA LYS A 92 2.78 -2.27 -11.32
C LYS A 92 1.67 -2.75 -10.40
N VAL A 93 0.73 -1.88 -10.07
CA VAL A 93 -0.46 -2.21 -9.28
C VAL A 93 -1.71 -2.11 -10.15
N ASN A 94 -2.31 -3.25 -10.47
CA ASN A 94 -3.63 -3.30 -11.09
C ASN A 94 -4.70 -3.20 -10.01
N HIS A 95 -5.14 -1.97 -9.73
CA HIS A 95 -6.17 -1.72 -8.73
C HIS A 95 -7.55 -1.70 -9.37
N GLN A 96 -8.33 -2.75 -9.11
CA GLN A 96 -9.69 -2.88 -9.57
C GLN A 96 -10.68 -2.31 -8.56
N ILE A 97 -11.72 -1.65 -9.07
CA ILE A 97 -12.83 -1.13 -8.29
C ILE A 97 -14.10 -1.90 -8.66
N LEU A 98 -14.79 -2.44 -7.66
CA LEU A 98 -16.10 -3.10 -7.77
C LEU A 98 -17.07 -2.54 -6.71
N GLY A 99 -18.31 -3.03 -6.67
CA GLY A 99 -19.20 -2.75 -5.54
C GLY A 99 -18.74 -3.51 -4.28
N GLU A 100 -19.06 -2.96 -3.10
CA GLU A 100 -18.71 -3.55 -1.80
C GLU A 100 -19.13 -5.04 -1.70
N GLY A 101 -20.35 -5.36 -2.15
CA GLY A 101 -20.85 -6.73 -2.14
C GLY A 101 -20.01 -7.70 -2.97
N GLU A 102 -19.52 -7.25 -4.13
CA GLU A 102 -18.61 -8.03 -4.98
C GLU A 102 -17.22 -8.17 -4.34
N VAL A 103 -16.72 -7.15 -3.63
CA VAL A 103 -15.45 -7.24 -2.87
C VAL A 103 -15.56 -8.31 -1.80
N VAL A 104 -16.62 -8.29 -0.98
CA VAL A 104 -16.87 -9.29 0.07
C VAL A 104 -16.97 -10.68 -0.54
N GLN A 105 -17.68 -10.83 -1.66
CA GLN A 105 -17.79 -12.12 -2.36
C GLN A 105 -16.42 -12.61 -2.86
N ALA A 106 -15.58 -11.73 -3.38
CA ALA A 106 -14.24 -12.07 -3.86
C ALA A 106 -13.34 -12.55 -2.70
N VAL A 107 -13.32 -11.82 -1.57
CA VAL A 107 -12.59 -12.22 -0.36
C VAL A 107 -13.03 -13.59 0.13
N GLN A 108 -14.35 -13.81 0.26
CA GLN A 108 -14.89 -15.10 0.70
C GLN A 108 -14.56 -16.23 -0.29
N THR A 109 -14.60 -15.96 -1.58
CA THR A 109 -14.26 -16.95 -2.62
C THR A 109 -12.79 -17.35 -2.54
N GLN A 110 -11.88 -16.38 -2.38
CA GLN A 110 -10.45 -16.65 -2.18
C GLN A 110 -10.22 -17.49 -0.92
N MET A 111 -10.86 -17.14 0.21
CA MET A 111 -10.76 -17.90 1.45
C MET A 111 -11.28 -19.34 1.31
N GLN A 112 -12.44 -19.53 0.68
CA GLN A 112 -13.06 -20.86 0.54
C GLN A 112 -12.31 -21.76 -0.44
N THR A 113 -11.79 -21.19 -1.53
CA THR A 113 -11.11 -21.95 -2.58
C THR A 113 -9.62 -22.08 -2.36
N GLN A 114 -9.04 -21.25 -1.47
CA GLN A 114 -7.61 -21.08 -1.25
C GLN A 114 -6.84 -20.78 -2.55
N ARG A 115 -7.52 -20.16 -3.52
CA ARG A 115 -6.91 -19.70 -4.77
C ARG A 115 -6.70 -18.20 -4.69
N ASN A 116 -5.52 -17.75 -5.08
CA ASN A 116 -5.24 -16.33 -5.21
C ASN A 116 -6.04 -15.75 -6.38
N LEU A 117 -6.94 -14.83 -6.06
CA LEU A 117 -7.72 -14.01 -6.98
C LEU A 117 -7.13 -12.60 -7.03
N TYR A 118 -6.79 -12.03 -5.86
CA TYR A 118 -6.10 -10.75 -5.71
C TYR A 118 -5.05 -10.85 -4.61
N ASP A 119 -3.95 -10.12 -4.80
CA ASP A 119 -2.80 -10.10 -3.90
C ASP A 119 -3.08 -9.24 -2.66
N ALA A 120 -3.94 -8.23 -2.77
CA ALA A 120 -4.45 -7.46 -1.64
C ALA A 120 -5.90 -7.02 -1.85
N TYR A 121 -6.57 -6.75 -0.73
CA TYR A 121 -7.95 -6.26 -0.69
C TYR A 121 -8.05 -5.07 0.26
N VAL A 122 -8.86 -4.09 -0.09
CA VAL A 122 -9.40 -3.11 0.85
C VAL A 122 -10.83 -3.53 1.18
N ASN A 123 -11.06 -3.96 2.41
CA ASN A 123 -12.36 -4.42 2.90
C ASN A 123 -12.62 -3.92 4.32
N ASP A 124 -13.90 -3.83 4.67
CA ASP A 124 -14.34 -3.30 5.96
C ASP A 124 -13.83 -4.11 7.16
N SER A 125 -13.58 -3.39 8.25
CA SER A 125 -13.07 -3.95 9.52
C SER A 125 -14.07 -4.88 10.22
N ASP A 126 -15.32 -4.96 9.78
CA ASP A 126 -16.29 -5.92 10.30
C ASP A 126 -15.92 -7.38 9.99
N LEU A 127 -15.05 -7.61 9.00
CA LEU A 127 -14.43 -8.92 8.73
C LEU A 127 -13.30 -9.29 9.70
N ILE A 128 -12.88 -8.42 10.63
CA ILE A 128 -11.71 -8.66 11.49
C ILE A 128 -11.79 -10.00 12.24
N GLY A 129 -12.97 -10.36 12.76
CA GLY A 129 -13.18 -11.63 13.46
C GLY A 129 -13.12 -12.86 12.55
N THR A 130 -13.31 -12.69 11.23
CA THR A 130 -13.10 -13.74 10.23
C THR A 130 -11.61 -13.91 9.95
N HIS A 131 -10.91 -12.79 9.70
CA HIS A 131 -9.46 -12.78 9.44
C HIS A 131 -8.69 -13.42 10.58
N SER A 132 -8.94 -12.98 11.82
CA SER A 132 -8.27 -13.51 13.02
C SER A 132 -8.66 -14.96 13.35
N ARG A 133 -9.82 -15.47 12.91
CA ARG A 133 -10.23 -16.85 13.20
C ARG A 133 -9.73 -17.83 12.17
N LEU A 134 -9.80 -17.46 10.90
CA LEU A 134 -9.47 -18.36 9.81
C LEU A 134 -7.96 -18.39 9.51
N GLN A 135 -7.22 -17.32 9.88
CA GLN A 135 -5.78 -17.20 9.63
C GLN A 135 -5.45 -17.40 8.13
N LEU A 136 -6.34 -16.88 7.28
CA LEU A 136 -6.19 -16.85 5.82
C LEU A 136 -5.81 -15.45 5.31
N ALA A 137 -5.73 -14.47 6.21
CA ALA A 137 -5.06 -13.20 6.00
C ALA A 137 -3.73 -13.22 6.78
N HIS A 138 -2.75 -12.44 6.32
CA HIS A 138 -1.49 -12.29 7.02
C HIS A 138 -1.69 -11.58 8.37
N ASN A 139 -1.15 -12.14 9.45
CA ASN A 139 -1.00 -11.43 10.72
C ASN A 139 0.09 -10.37 10.55
N LEU A 140 -0.29 -9.11 10.44
CA LEU A 140 0.65 -8.02 10.15
C LEU A 140 1.62 -7.79 11.32
N THR A 141 1.21 -7.99 12.56
CA THR A 141 2.12 -7.90 13.73
C THR A 141 3.30 -8.85 13.56
N ASP A 142 3.01 -10.13 13.35
CA ASP A 142 4.05 -11.15 13.21
C ASP A 142 4.84 -10.99 11.92
N MET A 143 4.17 -10.69 10.81
CA MET A 143 4.82 -10.57 9.50
C MET A 143 5.76 -9.37 9.44
N MET A 144 5.36 -8.19 9.96
CA MET A 144 6.23 -7.01 10.02
C MET A 144 7.43 -7.22 10.97
N ALA A 145 7.26 -8.01 12.04
CA ALA A 145 8.37 -8.38 12.91
C ALA A 145 9.30 -9.47 12.31
N GLY A 146 8.76 -10.28 11.38
CA GLY A 146 9.40 -11.44 10.77
C GLY A 146 9.64 -11.26 9.27
N ASP A 147 8.89 -12.00 8.45
CA ASP A 147 9.17 -12.18 7.03
C ASP A 147 9.09 -10.90 6.19
N PHE A 148 8.29 -9.91 6.60
CA PHE A 148 8.13 -8.62 5.93
C PHE A 148 9.00 -7.53 6.54
N LYS A 149 9.86 -7.84 7.49
CA LYS A 149 10.65 -6.84 8.22
C LYS A 149 11.47 -5.95 7.29
N ASP A 150 12.12 -6.54 6.29
CA ASP A 150 12.94 -5.79 5.33
C ASP A 150 12.10 -4.93 4.36
N GLN A 151 10.80 -5.18 4.28
CA GLN A 151 9.81 -4.43 3.49
C GLN A 151 8.86 -3.61 4.35
N THR A 152 9.08 -3.54 5.67
CA THR A 152 8.28 -2.71 6.58
C THR A 152 8.93 -1.35 6.68
N ASN A 153 8.23 -0.30 6.24
CA ASN A 153 8.75 1.07 6.26
C ASN A 153 9.15 1.44 7.70
N PRO A 154 10.42 1.79 7.98
CA PRO A 154 10.85 2.18 9.33
C PRO A 154 10.21 3.49 9.81
N GLY A 155 9.62 4.28 8.91
CA GLY A 155 8.81 5.45 9.23
C GLY A 155 7.32 5.16 9.47
N LEU A 156 6.86 3.92 9.30
CA LEU A 156 5.47 3.54 9.60
C LEU A 156 5.24 3.58 11.11
N ASP A 157 4.46 4.57 11.56
CA ASP A 157 3.99 4.64 12.93
C ASP A 157 2.53 4.18 13.01
N LEU A 158 2.28 3.06 13.69
CA LEU A 158 0.93 2.53 13.87
C LEU A 158 0.08 3.41 14.79
N ASP A 159 0.70 4.21 15.66
CA ASP A 159 -0.01 5.11 16.57
C ASP A 159 -0.58 6.33 15.83
N ASP A 160 -0.11 6.63 14.61
CA ASP A 160 -0.65 7.69 13.75
C ASP A 160 -2.00 7.29 13.10
N PHE A 161 -2.34 6.01 13.09
CA PHE A 161 -3.60 5.53 12.53
C PHE A 161 -4.76 5.70 13.50
N MET A 162 -5.86 6.25 13.00
CA MET A 162 -7.13 6.21 13.73
C MET A 162 -7.80 4.85 13.56
N GLY A 163 -8.13 4.20 14.69
CA GLY A 163 -9.01 3.03 14.68
C GLY A 163 -8.31 1.68 14.46
N THR A 164 -7.01 1.55 14.71
CA THR A 164 -6.28 0.27 14.71
C THR A 164 -6.95 -0.81 15.58
N GLN A 165 -7.63 -0.41 16.66
CA GLN A 165 -8.42 -1.32 17.50
C GLN A 165 -9.52 -2.09 16.73
N PHE A 166 -10.05 -1.53 15.63
CA PHE A 166 -11.07 -2.19 14.81
C PHE A 166 -10.46 -3.22 13.84
N THR A 167 -9.16 -3.10 13.56
CA THR A 167 -8.42 -4.01 12.68
C THR A 167 -7.47 -4.94 13.44
N THR A 168 -7.59 -4.96 14.78
CA THR A 168 -6.84 -5.81 15.70
C THR A 168 -7.73 -6.97 16.16
N GLY A 169 -7.22 -8.19 16.07
CA GLY A 169 -7.90 -9.40 16.51
C GLY A 169 -8.02 -9.51 18.04
N PRO A 170 -8.86 -10.43 18.55
CA PRO A 170 -9.01 -10.67 19.99
C PRO A 170 -7.76 -11.28 20.65
N ASP A 171 -6.81 -11.76 19.84
CA ASP A 171 -5.46 -12.18 20.22
C ASP A 171 -4.50 -11.00 20.46
N GLY A 172 -4.87 -9.79 20.03
CA GLY A 172 -4.08 -8.57 20.18
C GLY A 172 -3.24 -8.22 18.96
N ASP A 173 -3.35 -9.00 17.87
CA ASP A 173 -2.55 -8.82 16.66
C ASP A 173 -3.29 -8.04 15.57
N LEU A 174 -2.55 -7.27 14.79
CA LEU A 174 -3.07 -6.46 13.69
C LEU A 174 -3.23 -7.33 12.44
N TYR A 175 -4.40 -7.29 11.80
CA TYR A 175 -4.67 -8.06 10.57
C TYR A 175 -4.96 -7.18 9.35
N GLN A 176 -5.31 -5.90 9.57
CA GLN A 176 -5.53 -4.93 8.49
C GLN A 176 -4.90 -3.59 8.89
N LEU A 177 -4.35 -2.87 7.91
CA LEU A 177 -3.99 -1.46 8.09
C LEU A 177 -5.26 -0.62 7.89
N PRO A 178 -5.59 0.31 8.82
CA PRO A 178 -6.68 1.24 8.60
C PRO A 178 -6.38 2.12 7.39
N ASP A 179 -7.33 2.19 6.46
CA ASP A 179 -7.16 2.90 5.19
C ASP A 179 -8.08 4.14 5.13
N GLN A 180 -9.32 3.97 5.59
CA GLN A 180 -10.33 5.03 5.65
C GLN A 180 -11.30 4.81 6.81
N GLN A 181 -12.11 5.84 7.11
CA GLN A 181 -13.10 5.79 8.19
C GLN A 181 -14.48 6.29 7.74
N PHE A 182 -15.51 5.47 7.99
CA PHE A 182 -16.92 5.87 7.89
C PHE A 182 -17.42 6.43 9.21
N ALA A 183 -17.32 7.75 9.39
CA ALA A 183 -17.86 8.42 10.56
C ALA A 183 -19.34 8.80 10.34
N ASN A 184 -20.24 8.23 11.16
CA ASN A 184 -21.63 8.68 11.22
C ASN A 184 -21.70 10.03 11.92
N LEU A 185 -22.02 11.07 11.15
CA LEU A 185 -22.16 12.43 11.66
C LEU A 185 -23.64 12.78 11.85
N TYR A 186 -23.96 13.37 13.00
CA TYR A 186 -25.29 13.93 13.22
C TYR A 186 -25.34 15.37 12.69
N TRP A 187 -26.06 15.57 11.59
CA TRP A 187 -26.30 16.88 11.01
C TRP A 187 -27.68 17.37 11.40
N PHE A 188 -27.78 18.60 11.89
CA PHE A 188 -29.07 19.23 12.18
C PHE A 188 -29.10 20.68 11.69
N ARG A 189 -30.31 21.17 11.46
CA ARG A 189 -30.56 22.57 11.10
C ARG A 189 -30.44 23.45 12.34
N LYS A 190 -29.28 24.07 12.57
CA LYS A 190 -29.04 24.91 13.75
C LYS A 190 -30.19 25.90 14.04
N ASP A 191 -30.71 26.57 13.01
CA ASP A 191 -31.79 27.54 13.11
C ASP A 191 -33.13 26.97 13.61
N TRP A 192 -33.34 25.66 13.48
CA TRP A 192 -34.52 24.98 14.01
C TRP A 192 -34.40 24.66 15.50
N PHE A 193 -33.19 24.73 16.07
CA PHE A 193 -32.88 24.37 17.46
C PHE A 193 -32.36 25.54 18.31
N ASP A 194 -32.28 26.75 17.75
CA ASP A 194 -31.87 27.99 18.45
C ASP A 194 -33.05 28.68 19.18
N ARG A 195 -34.12 27.95 19.54
CA ARG A 195 -35.31 28.48 20.20
C ARG A 195 -35.49 27.97 21.62
#